data_AF-A0A3C0U9U0-F1
#
_entry.id   AF-A0A3C0U9U0-F1
#
_cell.length_a   1.000
_cell.length_b   1.000
_cell.length_c   1.000
_cell.angle_alpha   90.00
_cell.angle_beta   90.00
_cell.angle_gamma   90.00
#
_symmetry.space_group_name_H-M   'P 1'
#
loop_
_entity.id
_entity.type
_entity.pdbx_description
1 polymer ?
#
loop_
_entity_poly.entity_id
_entity_poly.type
_entity_poly.pdbx_seq_one_letter_code
_entity_poly.pdbx_strand_id
1 'polypeptide(L)' 'MSCTTILVGKKASYDGSTIIARDDDSGSGRYDPK' A
#
# COMPACT_ATOMS: atom_id res chain seq x y z
N MET A 1 1.39 -10.54 10.32
CA MET A 1 0.26 -9.60 10.13
C MET A 1 -0.41 -9.88 8.82
N SER A 2 -1.64 -9.39 8.65
CA SER A 2 -2.22 -9.20 7.32
C SER A 2 -1.37 -8.22 6.53
N CYS A 3 -1.46 -8.32 5.23
CA CYS A 3 -0.85 -7.37 4.32
C CYS A 3 -1.77 -7.21 3.13
N THR A 4 -1.91 -5.98 2.67
CA THR A 4 -2.72 -5.65 1.51
C THR A 4 -1.81 -5.12 0.42
N THR A 5 -2.06 -5.53 -0.82
CA THR A 5 -1.25 -5.11 -1.97
C THR A 5 -2.16 -4.58 -3.06
N ILE A 6 -1.81 -3.43 -3.61
CA ILE A 6 -2.52 -2.77 -4.70
C ILE A 6 -1.59 -2.69 -5.91
N LEU A 7 -2.10 -3.14 -7.05
CA LEU A 7 -1.42 -3.10 -8.33
C LEU A 7 -2.28 -2.29 -9.31
N VAL A 8 -1.71 -1.22 -9.88
CA VAL A 8 -2.39 -0.40 -10.90
C VAL A 8 -1.55 -0.37 -12.16
N GLY A 9 -2.11 -0.86 -13.25
CA GLY A 9 -1.48 -0.81 -14.56
C GLY A 9 -1.51 0.60 -15.16
N LYS A 10 -0.54 0.91 -16.01
CA LYS A 10 -0.36 2.24 -16.64
C LYS A 10 -1.53 2.80 -17.45
N LYS A 11 -2.54 1.98 -17.75
CA LYS A 11 -3.76 2.39 -18.47
C LYS A 11 -4.97 2.54 -17.54
N ALA A 12 -4.84 2.09 -16.30
CA ALA A 12 -5.83 2.20 -15.24
C ALA A 12 -5.50 3.34 -14.26
N SER A 13 -4.25 3.83 -14.25
CA SER A 13 -3.84 5.01 -13.50
C SER A 13 -4.25 6.30 -14.22
N TYR A 14 -4.50 7.35 -13.44
CA TYR A 14 -4.92 8.65 -13.95
C TYR A 14 -3.83 9.37 -14.76
N ASP A 15 -2.57 9.25 -14.33
CA ASP A 15 -1.42 9.95 -14.92
C ASP A 15 -0.60 9.07 -15.90
N GLY A 16 -1.02 7.83 -16.12
CA GLY A 16 -0.33 6.89 -16.99
C GLY A 16 0.91 6.22 -16.38
N SER A 17 1.16 6.39 -15.07
CA SER A 17 2.22 5.69 -14.32
C SER A 17 1.82 4.26 -13.95
N THR A 18 2.80 3.38 -13.69
CA THR A 18 2.51 2.08 -13.05
C THR A 18 2.66 2.25 -11.54
N ILE A 19 1.70 1.76 -10.74
CA ILE A 19 1.72 1.91 -9.28
C ILE A 19 1.77 0.53 -8.63
N ILE A 20 2.74 0.37 -7.72
CA ILE A 20 2.89 -0.80 -6.85
C ILE A 20 2.91 -0.28 -5.42
N ALA A 21 1.89 -0.61 -4.64
CA ALA A 21 1.75 -0.18 -3.25
C ALA A 21 1.44 -1.38 -2.35
N ARG A 22 1.96 -1.33 -1.13
CA ARG A 22 1.75 -2.35 -0.11
C ARG A 22 1.54 -1.69 1.23
N ASP A 23 0.45 -2.07 1.89
CA ASP A 23 0.25 -1.80 3.31
C ASP A 23 0.64 -3.06 4.08
N ASP A 24 1.59 -2.89 4.99
CA ASP A 24 1.99 -3.92 5.92
C ASP A 24 1.29 -3.62 7.24
N ASP A 25 0.26 -4.40 7.58
CA ASP A 25 -0.50 -4.18 8.82
C ASP A 25 0.30 -4.60 10.06
N SER A 26 1.56 -5.02 9.88
CA SER A 26 2.73 -4.34 10.42
C SER A 26 2.60 -3.51 11.71
N GLY A 27 1.89 -3.91 12.77
CA GLY A 27 1.83 -3.16 14.04
C GLY A 27 3.20 -2.83 14.66
N SER A 28 4.30 -3.40 14.14
CA SER A 28 5.69 -3.00 14.44
C SER A 28 5.98 -1.60 13.89
N GLY A 29 5.68 -0.58 14.67
CA GLY A 29 6.01 0.82 14.37
C GLY A 29 4.83 1.78 14.42
N ARG A 30 3.59 1.29 14.64
CA ARG A 30 2.50 2.18 15.03
C ARG A 30 2.74 2.65 16.46
N TYR A 31 2.87 3.96 16.62
CA TYR A 31 2.80 4.62 17.92
C TYR A 31 1.44 4.27 18.54
N ASP A 32 1.46 3.43 19.57
CA ASP A 32 0.32 3.10 20.43
C ASP A 32 0.47 3.92 21.73
N PRO A 33 -0.03 5.17 21.78
CA PRO A 33 -0.05 5.93 23.02
C PRO A 33 -1.10 5.29 23.94
N LYS A 34 -0.63 4.42 24.81
CA LYS A 34 -1.35 4.09 26.04
C LYS A 34 -1.19 5.23 27.05
#